data_AF-A0A1E4RA00-F1
#
_entry.id   AF-A0A1E4RA00-F1
#
_cell.length_a   1.000
_cell.length_b   1.000
_cell.length_c   1.000
_cell.angle_alpha   90.00
_cell.angle_beta   90.00
_cell.angle_gamma   90.00
#
_symmetry.space_group_name_H-M   'P 1'
#
loop_
_entity.id
_entity.type
_entity.pdbx_description
1 polymer ?
#
loop_
_entity_poly.entity_id
_entity_poly.type
_entity_poly.pdbx_seq_one_letter_code
_entity_poly.pdbx_strand_id
1 'polypeptide(L)'
;MKAVINIKGTKLSVVGLNIHEDQITSVQVVDGEGKVATHYDSKHASYVPEGASVVNLKEVLEFPDANKEIVEDLNQLIVDSRDHLKDLGNQIIQEVLVHDGLPFGDSALPNLVKEYKEHRDYIDGVASALEVVKRDNFE
;
A
#
# COMPACT_ATOMS: atom_id res chain seq x y z
N MET A 1 15.04 -1.22 4.95
CA MET A 1 14.34 -1.05 3.67
C MET A 1 15.20 -1.68 2.57
N LYS A 2 14.79 -2.83 2.02
CA LYS A 2 15.47 -3.44 0.87
C LYS A 2 14.86 -2.87 -0.41
N ALA A 3 15.63 -2.07 -1.13
CA ALA A 3 15.27 -1.57 -2.46
C ALA A 3 15.95 -2.43 -3.54
N VAL A 4 15.30 -2.53 -4.68
CA VAL A 4 15.79 -3.22 -5.88
C VAL A 4 15.68 -2.27 -7.05
N ILE A 5 16.65 -2.27 -7.96
CA ILE A 5 16.50 -1.55 -9.23
C ILE A 5 16.32 -2.57 -10.36
N ASN A 6 15.34 -2.34 -11.23
CA ASN A 6 15.03 -3.18 -12.37
C ASN A 6 15.44 -2.49 -13.67
N ILE A 7 16.65 -2.80 -14.15
CA ILE A 7 17.18 -2.20 -15.39
C ILE A 7 17.05 -3.23 -16.50
N LYS A 8 16.16 -2.97 -17.46
CA LYS A 8 15.93 -3.82 -18.64
C LYS A 8 15.68 -5.30 -18.27
N GLY A 9 14.92 -5.55 -17.20
CA GLY A 9 14.59 -6.89 -16.72
C GLY A 9 15.64 -7.52 -15.78
N THR A 10 16.74 -6.83 -15.50
CA THR A 10 17.73 -7.28 -14.51
C THR A 10 17.46 -6.60 -13.18
N LYS A 11 17.07 -7.39 -12.16
CA LYS A 11 16.85 -6.93 -10.79
C LYS A 11 18.17 -6.95 -10.01
N LEU A 12 18.65 -5.77 -9.62
CA LEU A 12 19.89 -5.60 -8.86
C LEU A 12 19.57 -5.09 -7.45
N SER A 13 20.28 -5.64 -6.46
CA SER A 13 20.10 -5.23 -5.06
C SER A 13 20.70 -3.85 -4.83
N VAL A 14 19.91 -2.93 -4.29
CA VAL A 14 20.37 -1.60 -3.92
C VAL A 14 21.10 -1.68 -2.59
N VAL A 15 22.32 -1.16 -2.56
CA VAL A 15 23.17 -1.09 -1.36
C VAL A 15 23.35 0.34 -0.85
N GLY A 16 22.98 1.35 -1.64
CA GLY A 16 23.03 2.75 -1.23
C GLY A 16 22.04 3.61 -2.03
N LEU A 17 21.46 4.60 -1.37
CA LEU A 17 20.60 5.63 -1.96
C LEU A 17 21.18 7.00 -1.61
N ASN A 18 21.38 7.85 -2.61
CA ASN A 18 21.74 9.25 -2.40
C ASN A 18 20.51 10.11 -2.58
N ILE A 19 20.20 10.91 -1.56
CA ILE A 19 19.01 11.76 -1.49
C ILE A 19 19.45 13.21 -1.33
N HIS A 20 18.87 14.10 -2.12
CA HIS A 20 19.05 15.54 -2.01
C HIS A 20 17.68 16.21 -2.13
N GLU A 21 17.35 17.11 -1.19
CA GLU A 21 16.05 17.81 -1.14
C GLU A 21 14.85 16.86 -1.33
N ASP A 22 14.85 15.76 -0.58
CA ASP A 22 13.83 14.69 -0.63
C ASP A 22 13.69 13.94 -1.97
N GLN A 23 14.61 14.16 -2.92
CA GLN A 23 14.66 13.45 -4.20
C GLN A 23 15.84 12.46 -4.24
N ILE A 24 15.60 11.26 -4.77
CA ILE A 24 16.67 10.29 -5.00
C ILE A 24 17.46 10.74 -6.24
N THR A 25 18.73 11.07 -6.06
CA THR A 25 19.60 11.58 -7.12
C THR A 25 20.48 10.51 -7.73
N SER A 26 20.81 9.45 -6.97
CA SER A 26 21.49 8.26 -7.49
C SER A 26 21.29 7.06 -6.57
N VAL A 27 21.48 5.87 -7.13
CA VAL A 27 21.51 4.60 -6.38
C VAL A 27 22.77 3.83 -6.66
N GLN A 28 23.25 3.13 -5.64
CA GLN A 28 24.36 2.20 -5.73
C GLN A 28 23.83 0.77 -5.65
N VAL A 29 24.27 -0.06 -6.58
CA VAL A 29 23.86 -1.46 -6.68
C VAL A 29 25.06 -2.37 -6.77
N VAL A 30 24.92 -3.60 -6.29
CA VAL A 30 25.92 -4.64 -6.48
C VAL A 30 25.55 -5.47 -7.70
N ASP A 31 26.46 -5.56 -8.67
CA ASP A 31 26.30 -6.41 -9.84
C ASP A 31 26.54 -7.90 -9.51
N GLY A 32 26.32 -8.78 -10.49
CA GLY A 32 26.53 -10.22 -10.33
C GLY A 32 27.99 -10.64 -10.06
N GLU A 33 28.96 -9.73 -10.24
CA GLU A 33 30.38 -9.93 -9.95
C GLU A 33 30.79 -9.36 -8.58
N GLY A 34 29.84 -8.80 -7.81
CA GLY A 34 30.10 -8.19 -6.51
C GLY A 34 30.66 -6.77 -6.58
N LYS A 35 30.69 -6.14 -7.77
CA LYS A 35 31.14 -4.76 -7.93
C LYS A 35 30.00 -3.79 -7.71
N VAL A 36 30.32 -2.64 -7.14
CA VAL A 36 29.35 -1.56 -6.92
C VAL A 36 29.29 -0.68 -8.17
N ALA A 37 28.11 -0.60 -8.77
CA ALA A 37 27.78 0.33 -9.84
C ALA A 37 26.88 1.46 -9.31
N THR A 38 27.02 2.66 -9.86
CA THR A 38 26.16 3.81 -9.51
C THR A 38 25.30 4.20 -10.71
N HIS A 39 23.99 4.30 -10.49
CA HIS A 39 23.01 4.78 -11.46
C HIS A 39 22.46 6.13 -11.00
N TYR A 40 22.55 7.14 -11.86
CA TYR A 40 22.11 8.50 -11.58
C TYR A 40 20.69 8.73 -12.09
N ASP A 41 19.92 9.54 -11.37
CA ASP A 41 18.60 9.92 -11.83
C ASP A 41 18.66 10.88 -13.02
N SER A 42 17.87 10.56 -14.04
CA SER A 42 17.76 11.37 -15.25
C SER A 42 17.25 12.79 -15.05
N LYS A 43 16.53 13.08 -13.94
CA LYS A 43 15.90 14.38 -13.69
C LYS A 43 16.50 15.13 -12.52
N HIS A 44 16.93 14.42 -11.48
CA HIS A 44 17.30 15.01 -10.20
C HIS A 44 18.81 14.98 -9.91
N ALA A 45 19.62 14.27 -10.71
CA ALA A 45 21.07 14.28 -10.52
C ALA A 45 21.68 15.62 -10.94
N SER A 46 22.17 16.40 -9.96
CA SER A 46 22.80 17.71 -10.21
C SER A 46 24.14 17.61 -10.94
N TYR A 47 24.82 16.47 -10.83
CA TYR A 47 26.07 16.16 -11.53
C TYR A 47 26.09 14.69 -11.90
N VAL A 48 26.44 14.42 -13.16
CA VAL A 48 26.59 13.07 -13.70
C VAL A 48 28.00 12.98 -14.30
N PRO A 49 28.87 12.08 -13.81
CA PRO A 49 30.18 11.86 -14.40
C PRO A 49 30.07 11.42 -15.87
N GLU A 50 31.03 11.81 -16.70
CA GLU A 50 31.06 11.40 -18.11
C GLU A 50 31.14 9.87 -18.24
N GLY A 51 30.27 9.28 -19.05
CA GLY A 51 30.15 7.82 -19.19
C GLY A 51 29.39 7.11 -18.06
N ALA A 52 28.84 7.83 -17.07
CA ALA A 52 28.03 7.22 -16.02
C ALA A 52 26.67 6.72 -16.53
N SER A 53 26.12 5.74 -15.83
CA SER A 53 24.80 5.21 -16.12
C SER A 53 23.72 6.17 -15.62
N VAL A 54 22.86 6.63 -16.53
CA VAL A 54 21.72 7.51 -16.23
C VAL A 54 20.43 6.77 -16.54
N VAL A 55 19.50 6.75 -15.58
CA VAL A 55 18.21 6.06 -15.68
C VAL A 55 17.12 6.90 -15.03
N ASN A 56 15.85 6.64 -15.35
CA ASN A 56 14.72 7.24 -14.65
C ASN A 56 14.45 6.44 -13.37
N LEU A 57 15.03 6.84 -12.23
CA LEU A 57 14.97 6.05 -11.00
C LEU A 57 13.54 5.86 -10.50
N LYS A 58 12.65 6.82 -10.79
CA LYS A 58 11.22 6.69 -10.44
C LYS A 58 10.55 5.47 -11.11
N GLU A 59 10.99 5.09 -12.30
CA GLU A 59 10.38 3.98 -13.06
C GLU A 59 11.04 2.64 -12.77
N VAL A 60 12.32 2.64 -12.37
CA VAL A 60 13.11 1.40 -12.21
C VAL A 60 13.36 1.00 -10.77
N LEU A 61 13.16 1.90 -9.80
CA LEU A 61 13.38 1.60 -8.38
C LEU A 61 12.13 0.99 -7.75
N GLU A 62 12.27 -0.23 -7.26
CA GLU A 62 11.24 -1.02 -6.60
C GLU A 62 11.54 -1.10 -5.09
N PHE A 63 10.52 -0.93 -4.24
CA PHE A 63 10.61 -1.08 -2.79
C PHE A 63 9.75 -2.27 -2.31
N PRO A 64 10.19 -3.51 -2.55
CA PRO A 64 9.39 -4.70 -2.26
C PRO A 64 8.95 -4.81 -0.79
N ASP A 65 9.75 -4.30 0.16
CA ASP A 65 9.39 -4.29 1.58
C ASP A 65 8.30 -3.25 1.91
N ALA A 66 8.29 -2.09 1.25
CA ALA A 66 7.28 -1.05 1.50
C ALA A 66 5.89 -1.49 1.00
N ASN A 67 5.86 -2.20 -0.13
CA ASN A 67 4.63 -2.82 -0.62
C ASN A 67 4.12 -3.92 0.31
N LYS A 68 5.02 -4.62 1.02
CA LYS A 68 4.65 -5.63 2.01
C LYS A 68 3.97 -5.01 3.24
N GLU A 69 4.51 -3.91 3.76
CA GLU A 69 3.92 -3.16 4.88
C GLU A 69 2.53 -2.61 4.50
N ILE A 70 2.39 -2.01 3.31
CA ILE A 70 1.07 -1.56 2.80
C ILE A 70 0.07 -2.72 2.69
N VAL A 71 0.51 -3.89 2.21
CA VAL A 71 -0.35 -5.07 2.13
C VAL A 71 -0.71 -5.60 3.52
N GLU A 72 0.21 -5.59 4.48
CA GLU A 72 -0.05 -5.97 5.87
C GLU A 72 -1.06 -5.01 6.54
N ASP A 73 -0.86 -3.70 6.39
CA ASP A 73 -1.76 -2.67 6.92
C ASP A 73 -3.18 -2.77 6.32
N LEU A 74 -3.29 -2.94 5.00
CA LEU A 74 -4.58 -3.11 4.33
C LEU A 74 -5.28 -4.40 4.76
N ASN A 75 -4.54 -5.50 4.97
CA ASN A 75 -5.12 -6.73 5.51
C ASN A 75 -5.61 -6.55 6.95
N GLN A 76 -4.86 -5.82 7.78
CA GLN A 76 -5.27 -5.54 9.17
C GLN A 76 -6.53 -4.67 9.20
N LEU A 77 -6.61 -3.63 8.37
CA LEU A 77 -7.81 -2.81 8.21
C LEU A 77 -9.05 -3.63 7.83
N ILE A 78 -8.91 -4.63 6.93
CA ILE A 78 -10.01 -5.52 6.58
C ILE A 78 -10.46 -6.37 7.77
N VAL A 79 -9.53 -6.86 8.59
CA VAL A 79 -9.84 -7.64 9.80
C VAL A 79 -10.59 -6.77 10.80
N ASP A 80 -10.05 -5.60 11.12
CA ASP A 80 -10.64 -4.68 12.10
C ASP A 80 -12.04 -4.22 11.67
N SER A 81 -12.23 -3.90 10.38
CA SER A 81 -13.54 -3.53 9.83
C SER A 81 -14.55 -4.68 9.83
N ARG A 82 -14.11 -5.94 9.67
CA ARG A 82 -15.00 -7.11 9.77
C ARG A 82 -15.46 -7.34 11.21
N ASP A 83 -14.58 -7.15 12.18
CA ASP A 83 -14.93 -7.22 13.59
C ASP A 83 -15.93 -6.12 13.96
N HIS A 84 -15.70 -4.89 13.47
CA HIS A 84 -16.66 -3.80 13.64
C HIS A 84 -18.03 -4.08 13.01
N LEU A 85 -18.08 -4.66 11.81
CA LEU A 85 -19.35 -5.08 11.19
C LEU A 85 -20.08 -6.14 12.03
N LYS A 86 -19.35 -7.05 12.65
CA LYS A 86 -19.92 -8.07 13.53
C LYS A 86 -20.55 -7.42 14.76
N ASP A 87 -19.89 -6.42 15.34
CA ASP A 87 -20.43 -5.64 16.47
C ASP A 87 -21.67 -4.83 16.08
N LEU A 88 -21.66 -4.16 14.92
CA LEU A 88 -22.83 -3.47 14.38
C LEU A 88 -24.00 -4.45 14.13
N GLY A 89 -23.71 -5.62 13.57
CA GLY A 89 -24.72 -6.68 13.38
C GLY A 89 -25.34 -7.14 14.70
N ASN A 90 -24.53 -7.31 15.75
CA ASN A 90 -25.01 -7.64 17.09
C ASN A 90 -25.86 -6.51 17.69
N GLN A 91 -25.48 -5.25 17.50
CA GLN A 91 -26.28 -4.10 17.96
C GLN A 91 -27.62 -4.04 17.24
N ILE A 92 -27.67 -4.28 15.92
CA ILE A 92 -28.91 -4.36 15.16
C ILE A 92 -29.79 -5.48 15.71
N ILE A 93 -29.24 -6.68 15.96
CA ILE A 93 -29.99 -7.81 16.53
C ILE A 93 -30.56 -7.43 17.91
N GLN A 94 -29.77 -6.81 18.79
CA GLN A 94 -30.24 -6.36 20.10
C GLN A 94 -31.36 -5.32 19.98
N GLU A 95 -31.18 -4.32 19.12
CA GLU A 95 -32.18 -3.30 18.88
C GLU A 95 -33.51 -3.91 18.38
N VAL A 96 -33.46 -4.86 17.44
CA VAL A 96 -34.65 -5.61 16.97
C VAL A 96 -35.32 -6.37 18.12
N LEU A 97 -34.54 -7.07 18.95
CA LEU A 97 -35.06 -7.88 20.06
C LEU A 97 -35.67 -7.02 21.17
N VAL A 98 -35.11 -5.84 21.44
CA VAL A 98 -35.58 -4.92 22.49
C VAL A 98 -36.81 -4.12 22.03
N HIS A 99 -36.92 -3.82 20.73
CA HIS A 99 -38.02 -3.04 20.15
C HIS A 99 -39.18 -3.87 19.57
N ASP A 100 -39.26 -5.17 19.87
CA ASP A 100 -40.36 -6.04 19.41
C ASP A 100 -41.73 -5.53 19.95
N GLY A 101 -42.40 -4.68 19.16
CA GLY A 101 -43.74 -4.16 19.41
C GLY A 101 -43.91 -2.64 19.62
N LEU A 102 -42.83 -1.83 19.62
CA LEU A 102 -42.93 -0.36 19.77
C LEU A 102 -42.70 0.37 18.43
N PRO A 103 -43.40 1.48 18.15
CA PRO A 103 -43.23 2.22 16.90
C PRO A 103 -41.79 2.76 16.78
N PHE A 104 -41.20 2.62 15.58
CA PHE A 104 -39.81 2.97 15.23
C PHE A 104 -39.42 4.45 15.42
N GLY A 105 -40.27 5.29 16.03
CA GLY A 105 -40.07 6.73 16.17
C GLY A 105 -38.83 7.14 16.97
N ASP A 106 -38.39 6.30 17.91
CA ASP A 106 -37.19 6.49 18.74
C ASP A 106 -36.09 5.42 18.52
N SER A 107 -36.23 4.60 17.48
CA SER A 107 -35.34 3.44 17.23
C SER A 107 -34.05 3.87 16.53
N ALA A 108 -32.89 3.40 17.01
CA ALA A 108 -31.58 3.63 16.38
C ALA A 108 -31.36 2.79 15.11
N LEU A 109 -32.25 1.82 14.85
CA LEU A 109 -32.16 0.85 13.77
C LEU A 109 -31.87 1.43 12.37
N PRO A 110 -32.53 2.52 11.91
CA PRO A 110 -32.24 3.07 10.59
C PRO A 110 -30.79 3.58 10.44
N ASN A 111 -30.22 4.13 11.51
CA ASN A 111 -28.85 4.62 11.52
C ASN A 111 -27.86 3.44 11.55
N LEU A 112 -28.11 2.44 12.41
CA LEU A 112 -27.27 1.25 12.50
C LEU A 112 -27.23 0.46 11.17
N VAL A 113 -28.38 0.30 10.50
CA VAL A 113 -28.46 -0.38 9.20
C VAL A 113 -27.75 0.41 8.10
N LYS A 114 -27.80 1.74 8.15
CA LYS A 114 -27.09 2.61 7.20
C LYS A 114 -25.57 2.47 7.39
N GLU A 115 -25.09 2.58 8.63
CA GLU A 115 -23.68 2.45 8.98
C GLU A 115 -23.12 1.07 8.60
N TYR A 116 -23.88 0.00 8.87
CA TYR A 116 -23.51 -1.35 8.45
C TYR A 116 -23.32 -1.49 6.93
N LYS A 117 -24.19 -0.85 6.12
CA LYS A 117 -24.05 -0.87 4.66
C LYS A 117 -22.83 -0.08 4.19
N GLU A 118 -22.67 1.15 4.68
CA GLU A 118 -21.54 2.00 4.32
C GLU A 118 -20.19 1.37 4.70
N HIS A 119 -20.11 0.72 5.86
CA HIS A 119 -18.88 0.05 6.30
C HIS A 119 -18.58 -1.24 5.52
N ARG A 120 -19.62 -1.93 5.02
CA ARG A 120 -19.44 -3.06 4.11
C ARG A 120 -18.88 -2.62 2.75
N ASP A 121 -19.42 -1.54 2.18
CA ASP A 121 -18.94 -0.99 0.92
C ASP A 121 -17.48 -0.50 1.03
N TYR A 122 -17.09 0.04 2.20
CA TYR A 122 -15.70 0.39 2.50
C TYR A 122 -14.75 -0.82 2.44
N ILE A 123 -15.13 -1.97 3.03
CA ILE A 123 -14.33 -3.20 3.00
C ILE A 123 -14.13 -3.69 1.56
N ASP A 124 -15.17 -3.66 0.74
CA ASP A 124 -15.09 -4.07 -0.67
C ASP A 124 -14.14 -3.15 -1.46
N GLY A 125 -14.14 -1.85 -1.16
CA GLY A 125 -13.18 -0.88 -1.70
C GLY A 125 -11.73 -1.14 -1.30
N VAL A 126 -11.48 -1.41 0.00
CA VAL A 126 -10.13 -1.75 0.51
C VAL A 126 -9.63 -3.06 -0.08
N ALA A 127 -10.49 -4.07 -0.21
CA ALA A 127 -10.16 -5.34 -0.85
C ALA A 127 -9.79 -5.17 -2.33
N SER A 128 -10.54 -4.32 -3.06
CA SER A 128 -10.24 -4.02 -4.46
C SER A 128 -8.89 -3.30 -4.62
N ALA A 129 -8.58 -2.34 -3.74
CA ALA A 129 -7.28 -1.68 -3.72
C ALA A 129 -6.13 -2.66 -3.43
N LEU A 130 -6.34 -3.61 -2.50
CA LEU A 130 -5.37 -4.66 -2.20
C LEU A 130 -5.10 -5.56 -3.41
N GLU A 131 -6.13 -5.91 -4.20
CA GLU A 131 -5.96 -6.69 -5.43
C GLU A 131 -5.12 -5.95 -6.47
N VAL A 132 -5.36 -4.65 -6.65
CA VAL A 132 -4.56 -3.79 -7.56
C VAL A 132 -3.10 -3.76 -7.11
N VAL A 133 -2.85 -3.50 -5.82
CA VAL A 133 -1.48 -3.46 -5.25
C VAL A 133 -0.79 -4.82 -5.41
N LYS A 134 -1.50 -5.93 -5.26
CA LYS A 134 -0.93 -7.26 -5.47
C LYS A 134 -0.60 -7.52 -6.94
N ARG A 135 -1.49 -7.17 -7.86
CA ARG A 135 -1.28 -7.38 -9.31
C ARG A 135 -0.10 -6.57 -9.83
N ASP A 136 0.00 -5.31 -9.42
CA ASP A 136 1.02 -4.39 -9.96
C ASP A 136 2.42 -4.64 -9.37
N ASN A 137 2.55 -5.42 -8.29
CA ASN A 137 3.82 -5.62 -7.57
C ASN A 137 4.30 -7.08 -7.46
N PHE A 138 3.48 -8.08 -7.81
CA PHE A 138 3.81 -9.50 -7.64
C PHE A 138 3.62 -10.38 -8.90
N GLU A 139 3.40 -9.79 -10.08
CA GLU A 139 3.49 -10.50 -11.37
C GLU A 139 4.93 -10.59 -11.92
#